data_AF-A0A924R733-F1
#
_entry.id   AF-A0A924R733-F1
#
_cell.length_a   1.000
_cell.length_b   1.000
_cell.length_c   1.000
_cell.angle_alpha   90.00
_cell.angle_beta   90.00
_cell.angle_gamma   90.00
#
_symmetry.space_group_name_H-M   'P 1'
#
loop_
_entity.id
_entity.type
_entity.pdbx_description
1 polymer ?
#
loop_
_entity_poly.entity_id
_entity_poly.type
_entity_poly.pdbx_seq_one_letter_code
_entity_poly.pdbx_strand_id
1 'polypeptide(L)' 'MYSFTPEDLIQYVYNETSTQKSAAIKVALEADWTLREQYEEILSAQKSLEKVNLSPRKNVIDNILAYAEKSIIHADTEF' A
#
# COMPACT_ATOMS: atom_id res chain seq x y z
N MET A 1 -10.64 16.23 21.04
CA MET A 1 -11.30 15.32 20.08
C MET A 1 -10.81 15.73 18.70
N TYR A 2 -9.79 15.06 18.16
CA TYR A 2 -9.39 15.25 16.77
C TYR A 2 -10.32 14.39 15.93
N SER A 3 -11.29 15.02 15.28
CA SER A 3 -12.10 14.38 14.25
C SER A 3 -11.26 14.30 12.97
N PHE A 4 -10.93 13.09 12.53
CA PHE A 4 -10.29 12.89 11.23
C PHE A 4 -11.27 13.25 10.13
N THR A 5 -10.82 13.99 9.12
CA THR A 5 -11.68 14.32 7.99
C THR A 5 -11.70 13.16 6.98
N PRO A 6 -12.70 13.10 6.09
CA PRO A 6 -12.70 12.15 4.99
C PRO A 6 -11.43 12.25 4.12
N GLU A 7 -10.86 13.44 3.97
CA GLU A 7 -9.60 13.67 3.24
C GLU A 7 -8.40 12.98 3.91
N ASP A 8 -8.36 12.96 5.25
CA ASP A 8 -7.32 12.24 6.00
C ASP A 8 -7.41 10.72 5.78
N LEU A 9 -8.63 10.18 5.69
CA LEU A 9 -8.86 8.77 5.40
C LEU A 9 -8.43 8.42 3.97
N ILE A 10 -8.70 9.31 3.00
CA ILE A 10 -8.25 9.13 1.61
C ILE A 10 -6.72 9.10 1.54
N GLN A 11 -6.04 10.07 2.15
CA GLN A 11 -4.56 10.06 2.22
C GLN A 11 -4.04 8.79 2.89
N TYR A 12 -4.75 8.29 3.91
CA TYR A 12 -4.37 7.04 4.58
C TYR A 12 -4.54 5.81 3.68
N VAL A 13 -5.62 5.73 2.90
CA VAL A 13 -5.86 4.65 1.91
C VAL A 13 -4.78 4.62 0.82
N TYR A 14 -4.27 5.78 0.41
CA TYR A 14 -3.19 5.89 -0.59
C TYR A 14 -1.78 5.88 0.01
N ASN A 15 -1.62 5.64 1.31
CA ASN A 15 -0.33 5.69 2.03
C ASN A 15 0.41 7.04 1.94
N GLU A 16 -0.33 8.13 1.75
CA GLU A 16 0.20 9.50 1.67
C GLU A 16 0.23 10.21 3.04
N THR A 17 0.10 9.45 4.13
CA THR A 17 0.12 9.99 5.50
C THR A 17 1.46 9.78 6.18
N SER A 18 1.88 10.75 7.00
CA SER A 18 3.04 10.61 7.88
C SER A 18 2.82 9.48 8.89
N THR A 19 3.88 8.81 9.32
CA THR A 19 3.82 7.66 10.24
C THR A 19 3.05 7.95 11.53
N GLN A 20 3.18 9.16 12.08
CA GLN A 20 2.42 9.57 13.27
C GLN A 20 0.92 9.66 13.00
N LYS A 21 0.54 10.17 11.82
CA LYS A 21 -0.85 10.36 11.40
C LYS A 21 -1.50 9.02 11.07
N SER A 22 -0.80 8.12 10.40
CA SER A 22 -1.24 6.75 10.14
C SER A 22 -1.53 5.99 11.46
N ALA A 23 -0.66 6.12 12.45
CA ALA A 23 -0.87 5.51 13.77
C ALA A 23 -2.10 6.07 14.49
N ALA A 24 -2.29 7.40 14.46
CA ALA A 24 -3.45 8.04 15.08
C ALA A 24 -4.77 7.66 14.40
N ILE A 25 -4.79 7.60 13.07
CA ILE A 25 -5.95 7.14 12.28
C ILE A 25 -6.28 5.68 12.63
N LYS A 26 -5.27 4.82 12.78
CA LYS A 26 -5.47 3.42 13.12
C LYS A 26 -6.15 3.24 14.49
N VAL A 27 -5.70 4.00 15.49
CA VAL A 27 -6.33 4.01 16.82
C VAL A 27 -7.77 4.54 16.76
N ALA A 28 -8.02 5.57 15.94
CA ALA A 28 -9.36 6.11 15.77
C ALA A 28 -10.31 5.16 15.05
N LEU A 29 -9.83 4.40 14.06
CA LEU A 29 -10.61 3.36 13.38
C LEU A 29 -10.99 2.19 14.32
N GLU A 30 -10.19 1.92 15.34
CA GLU A 30 -10.51 0.92 16.37
C GLU A 30 -11.54 1.42 17.40
N ALA A 31 -11.55 2.74 17.66
CA ALA A 31 -12.42 3.35 18.66
C ALA A 31 -13.77 3.85 18.10
N ASP A 32 -13.83 4.23 16.81
CA ASP A 32 -15.00 4.84 16.18
C ASP A 32 -15.54 3.98 15.04
N TRP A 33 -16.71 3.38 15.28
CA TRP A 33 -17.42 2.57 14.30
C TRP A 33 -17.82 3.37 13.05
N THR A 34 -18.27 4.62 13.22
CA THR A 34 -18.73 5.46 12.11
C THR A 34 -17.57 5.83 11.18
N LEU A 35 -16.40 6.06 11.75
CA LEU A 35 -15.18 6.33 10.99
C LEU A 35 -14.72 5.09 10.22
N ARG A 36 -14.87 3.91 10.82
CA ARG A 36 -14.56 2.64 10.17
C ARG A 36 -15.48 2.35 8.99
N GLU A 37 -16.77 2.63 9.11
CA GLU A 37 -17.73 2.41 8.03
C GLU A 37 -17.40 3.30 6.81
N GLN A 38 -17.07 4.57 7.04
CA GLN A 38 -16.60 5.48 5.99
C GLN A 38 -15.29 5.00 5.35
N TYR A 39 -14.35 4.50 6.15
CA TYR A 39 -13.10 3.95 5.64
C TYR A 39 -13.33 2.72 4.74
N GLU A 40 -14.24 1.83 5.13
CA GLU A 40 -14.60 0.66 4.32
C GLU A 40 -15.31 1.05 3.02
N GLU A 41 -16.14 2.09 3.03
CA GLU A 41 -16.77 2.65 1.82
C GLU A 41 -15.72 3.20 0.85
N ILE A 42 -14.74 3.98 1.34
CA ILE A 42 -13.63 4.50 0.51
C ILE A 42 -12.79 3.36 -0.06
N LEU A 43 -12.50 2.32 0.73
CA LEU A 43 -11.80 1.12 0.24
C LEU A 43 -12.59 0.37 -0.84
N SER A 44 -13.91 0.27 -0.68
CA SER A 44 -14.78 -0.36 -1.67
C SER A 44 -14.81 0.43 -2.97
N ALA A 45 -14.92 1.76 -2.88
CA ALA A 45 -14.81 2.65 -4.03
C ALA A 45 -13.46 2.50 -4.73
N GLN A 46 -12.35 2.50 -3.98
CA GLN A 46 -10.99 2.27 -4.49
C GLN A 46 -10.86 0.94 -5.23
N LYS A 47 -11.40 -0.14 -4.68
CA LYS A 47 -11.37 -1.47 -5.33
C LYS A 47 -12.24 -1.54 -6.59
N SER A 48 -13.29 -0.73 -6.65
CA SER A 48 -14.21 -0.64 -7.79
C SER A 48 -13.62 0.17 -8.94
N LEU A 49 -12.61 1.01 -8.70
CA LEU A 49 -11.84 1.63 -9.78
C LEU A 49 -11.13 0.53 -10.58
N GLU A 50 -11.30 0.57 -11.91
CA GLU A 50 -10.61 -0.35 -12.82
C GLU A 50 -9.11 -0.35 -12.57
N LYS A 51 -8.55 -1.53 -12.30
CA LYS A 51 -7.11 -1.69 -12.20
C LYS A 51 -6.50 -1.47 -13.56
N VAL A 52 -5.73 -0.39 -13.71
CA VAL A 52 -4.91 -0.19 -14.90
C VAL A 52 -3.91 -1.33 -14.96
N ASN A 53 -4.11 -2.25 -15.89
CA ASN A 53 -3.24 -3.40 -16.07
C ASN A 53 -2.01 -3.00 -16.89
N LEU A 54 -1.03 -2.40 -16.22
CA LEU A 54 0.25 -2.05 -16.82
C LEU A 54 1.16 -3.27 -16.77
N SER A 55 1.46 -3.83 -17.94
CA SER A 55 2.46 -4.89 -18.04
C SER A 55 3.86 -4.27 -18.18
N PRO A 56 4.84 -4.69 -17.35
CA PRO A 56 6.23 -4.26 -17.54
C PRO A 56 6.74 -4.77 -18.90
N ARG A 57 7.68 -4.03 -19.50
CA ARG A 57 8.35 -4.49 -20.72
C ARG A 57 9.13 -5.76 -20.43
N LYS A 58 9.12 -6.72 -21.36
CA LYS A 58 9.85 -8.01 -21.24
C LYS A 58 11.29 -7.83 -20.72
N ASN A 59 12.04 -6.92 -21.32
CA ASN A 59 13.44 -6.65 -20.95
C ASN A 59 13.63 -6.31 -19.46
N VAL A 60 12.65 -5.68 -18.80
CA VAL A 60 12.73 -5.38 -17.36
C VAL A 60 12.55 -6.65 -16.54
N ILE A 61 11.65 -7.53 -16.95
CA ILE A 61 11.45 -8.85 -16.33
C ILE A 61 12.73 -9.69 -16.48
N ASP A 62 13.30 -9.73 -17.68
CA ASP A 62 14.53 -10.47 -17.97
C ASP A 62 15.70 -9.96 -17.11
N ASN A 63 15.85 -8.64 -16.96
CA ASN A 63 16.88 -8.04 -16.12
C ASN A 63 16.71 -8.37 -14.62
N ILE A 64 15.47 -8.36 -14.11
CA ILE A 64 15.19 -8.73 -12.71
C ILE A 64 15.52 -10.21 -12.47
N LEU A 65 15.12 -11.09 -13.39
CA LEU A 65 15.41 -12.53 -13.31
C LEU A 65 16.93 -12.79 -13.33
N ALA A 66 17.66 -12.13 -14.25
CA ALA A 66 19.11 -12.26 -14.34
C ALA A 66 19.83 -11.75 -13.08
N TYR A 67 19.34 -10.66 -12.47
CA TYR A 67 19.88 -10.16 -11.20
C TYR A 67 19.64 -11.15 -10.06
N ALA A 68 18.43 -11.69 -9.94
CA ALA A 68 18.08 -12.65 -8.91
C ALA A 68 18.93 -13.94 -9.04
N GLU A 69 19.07 -14.46 -10.25
CA GLU A 69 19.93 -15.62 -10.55
C GLU A 69 21.39 -15.35 -10.17
N LYS A 70 21.92 -14.17 -10.51
CA LYS A 70 23.28 -13.78 -10.13
C LYS A 70 23.45 -13.70 -8.61
N SER A 71 22.46 -13.20 -7.87
CA SER A 71 22.49 -13.14 -6.41
C SER A 71 22.49 -14.54 -5.77
N ILE A 72 21.79 -15.50 -6.37
CA ILE A 72 21.78 -16.90 -5.92
C ILE A 72 23.16 -17.53 -6.14
N ILE A 73 23.76 -17.30 -7.32
CA ILE A 73 25.10 -17.81 -7.65
C ILE A 73 26.17 -17.22 -6.71
N HIS A 74 26.05 -15.94 -6.30
CA HIS A 74 26.97 -15.36 -5.31
C HIS A 74 26.77 -15.96 -3.92
N ALA A 75 25.55 -16.29 -3.51
CA ALA A 75 25.29 -16.92 -2.22
C ALA A 75 25.82 -18.37 -2.14
N ASP A 76 25.83 -19.10 -3.26
CA ASP A 76 26.37 -20.47 -3.32
C ASP A 76 27.91 -20.54 -3.43
N THR A 77 28.57 -19.45 -3.85
CA THR A 77 30.05 -19.42 -4.01
C THR A 77 30.77 -18.98 -2.73
N GLU A 78 30.04 -18.59 -1.69
CA GLU A 78 30.60 -18.20 -0.37
C GLU A 78 30.57 -19.32 0.69
N PHE A 79 30.40 -20.59 0.29
CA PHE A 79 30.56 -21.78 1.15
C PHE A 79 31.76 -22.65 0.75
#